data_AF-A0AAD1WMF0-F1
#
_entry.id   AF-A0AAD1WMF0-F1
#
_cell.length_a   1.000
_cell.length_b   1.000
_cell.length_c   1.000
_cell.angle_alpha   90.00
_cell.angle_beta   90.00
_cell.angle_gamma   90.00
#
_symmetry.space_group_name_H-M   'P 1'
#
loop_
_entity.id
_entity.type
_entity.pdbx_description
1 polymer ?
#
loop_
_entity_poly.entity_id
_entity_poly.type
_entity_poly.pdbx_seq_one_letter_code
_entity_poly.pdbx_strand_id
1 'polypeptide(L)'
;MTNINDPLLRAVDLLDKAHEQNYLPSNSVSMIILLTDGDANTGESDPARIQANAKNKIQGRYTLYCLGFGHHLDYSFLEKLALENAGVARRIYEDSDAQLQLQGFYDEVANPTLMDIEIQYPENAVSDVTKSSYKQYFDGSEIVIAGRIIDNDLNSFTSEVKAKGALDSLNYKEEVDLKEKDDAQKQQEYIFGDFTERLWAYLTIQQLLEKRVFAKEPEKSNLTAEILELSLNYKFVTPVTSMVVTKPEEKGKPQDTLIADKFVDGATPSSPHLISHAQHYHHSYPPPTIPLFVDSDPHFVIQVPKKKDALCFNIQEHPGIILNLIVDPELGIAVNGELIGKKSSGNLISNETFFGKLGLINKGMELKIEVNTDKIIVKNGEKKATFSWQEIVTLREDGLELFINKKNVFLSMGEGAKFVIILHKVWKNHPFNRDFLGFYTLDNHKFSTSVHGLLGQFFHGIDFEISNVHNSSDPAKPDASMFVKNRLLTVTRGSQKDYMKDAINGSKVPCWFVHYNGQGLIDGNHTDYIVPSLFSMG
;
A
#
# COMPACT_ATOMS: atom_id res chain seq x y z
N MET A 1 20.78 16.92 -23.84
CA MET A 1 21.14 16.09 -25.01
C MET A 1 21.14 14.65 -24.54
N THR A 2 20.32 13.79 -25.14
CA THR A 2 19.94 12.47 -24.63
C THR A 2 20.01 11.47 -25.78
N ASN A 3 20.87 10.46 -25.67
CA ASN A 3 20.98 9.35 -26.62
C ASN A 3 20.57 8.07 -25.90
N ILE A 4 19.41 7.52 -26.26
CA ILE A 4 18.87 6.28 -25.67
C ILE A 4 19.35 5.04 -26.44
N ASN A 5 19.47 5.14 -27.77
CA ASN A 5 19.76 4.01 -28.65
C ASN A 5 21.11 3.36 -28.36
N ASP A 6 22.19 4.15 -28.39
CA ASP A 6 23.53 3.57 -28.37
C ASP A 6 23.90 2.93 -27.03
N PRO A 7 23.59 3.55 -25.86
CA PRO A 7 23.81 2.91 -24.56
C PRO A 7 23.00 1.62 -24.40
N LEU A 8 21.76 1.59 -24.90
CA LEU A 8 20.92 0.38 -24.85
C LEU A 8 21.54 -0.76 -25.65
N LEU A 9 21.93 -0.50 -26.91
CA LEU A 9 22.60 -1.51 -27.74
C LEU A 9 23.93 -1.96 -27.13
N ARG A 10 24.66 -1.02 -26.51
CA ARG A 10 25.90 -1.33 -25.80
C ARG A 10 25.68 -2.21 -24.58
N ALA A 11 24.62 -2.01 -23.81
CA ALA A 11 24.27 -2.86 -22.68
C ALA A 11 24.06 -4.32 -23.12
N VAL A 12 23.38 -4.51 -24.26
CA VAL A 12 23.21 -5.85 -24.86
C VAL A 12 24.56 -6.45 -25.25
N ASP A 13 25.45 -5.69 -25.90
CA ASP A 13 26.80 -6.18 -26.25
C ASP A 13 27.62 -6.60 -25.03
N LEU A 14 27.45 -5.91 -23.88
CA LEU A 14 28.15 -6.24 -22.64
C LEU A 14 27.64 -7.56 -22.06
N LEU A 15 26.32 -7.76 -22.05
CA LEU A 15 25.71 -9.02 -21.62
C LEU A 15 26.09 -10.17 -22.55
N ASP A 16 26.05 -9.97 -23.87
CA ASP A 16 26.45 -10.96 -24.87
C ASP A 16 27.89 -11.44 -24.63
N LYS A 17 28.82 -10.50 -24.44
CA LYS A 17 30.22 -10.82 -24.14
C LYS A 17 30.39 -11.56 -22.81
N ALA A 18 29.62 -11.20 -21.78
CA ALA A 18 29.70 -11.86 -20.49
C ALA A 18 29.23 -13.32 -20.55
N HIS A 19 28.20 -13.60 -21.36
CA HIS A 19 27.73 -14.95 -21.65
C HIS A 19 28.73 -15.73 -22.52
N GLU A 20 29.21 -15.14 -23.62
CA GLU A 20 30.21 -15.77 -24.51
C GLU A 20 31.51 -16.13 -23.78
N GLN A 21 31.95 -15.30 -22.83
CA GLN A 21 33.15 -15.53 -22.02
C GLN A 21 32.91 -16.38 -20.77
N ASN A 22 31.68 -16.86 -20.55
CA ASN A 22 31.27 -17.65 -19.39
C ASN A 22 31.56 -16.95 -18.03
N TYR A 23 31.47 -15.62 -17.98
CA TYR A 23 31.54 -14.89 -16.71
C TYR A 23 30.26 -14.99 -15.89
N LEU A 24 29.16 -15.36 -16.55
CA LEU A 24 27.87 -15.58 -15.93
C LEU A 24 27.50 -17.07 -16.01
N PRO A 25 26.84 -17.63 -14.99
CA PRO A 25 26.26 -18.97 -15.07
C PRO A 25 25.29 -19.10 -16.25
N SER A 26 25.21 -20.28 -16.85
CA SER A 26 24.36 -20.56 -18.02
C SER A 26 22.87 -20.31 -17.79
N ASN A 27 22.38 -20.49 -16.55
CA ASN A 27 21.00 -20.23 -16.14
C ASN A 27 20.86 -18.92 -15.35
N SER A 28 21.74 -17.94 -15.62
CA SER A 28 21.64 -16.62 -14.99
C SER A 28 20.55 -15.77 -15.64
N VAL A 29 19.80 -15.06 -14.81
CA VAL A 29 18.86 -14.03 -15.28
C VAL A 29 19.64 -12.78 -15.63
N SER A 30 19.51 -12.36 -16.89
CA SER A 30 20.08 -11.11 -17.40
C SER A 30 18.97 -10.13 -17.76
N MET A 31 19.09 -8.90 -17.27
CA MET A 31 18.12 -7.83 -17.47
C MET A 31 18.83 -6.50 -17.69
N ILE A 32 18.13 -5.57 -18.34
CA ILE A 32 18.58 -4.21 -18.61
C ILE A 32 17.57 -3.27 -17.96
N ILE A 33 18.05 -2.30 -17.18
CA ILE A 33 17.22 -1.23 -16.61
C ILE A 33 17.66 0.08 -17.26
N LEU A 34 16.78 0.68 -18.06
CA LEU A 34 16.96 1.97 -18.70
C LEU A 34 16.27 3.04 -17.85
N LEU A 35 16.97 4.11 -17.47
CA LEU A 35 16.40 5.27 -16.79
C LEU A 35 16.58 6.51 -17.67
N THR A 36 15.50 7.28 -17.91
CA THR A 36 15.56 8.54 -18.67
C THR A 36 14.56 9.56 -18.10
N ASP A 37 14.92 10.84 -18.15
CA ASP A 37 14.08 11.99 -17.80
C ASP A 37 13.54 12.75 -19.02
N GLY A 38 13.92 12.32 -20.23
CA GLY A 38 13.53 12.99 -21.47
C GLY A 38 13.65 12.13 -22.73
N ASP A 39 13.22 12.71 -23.84
CA ASP A 39 13.19 12.07 -25.15
C ASP A 39 14.58 11.95 -25.79
N ALA A 40 14.77 10.94 -26.64
CA ALA A 40 15.96 10.79 -27.46
C ALA A 40 16.08 11.97 -28.44
N ASN A 41 17.16 12.74 -28.32
CA ASN A 41 17.41 13.94 -29.14
C ASN A 41 18.85 14.03 -29.66
N THR A 42 19.66 12.99 -29.43
CA THR A 42 21.04 12.89 -29.89
C THR A 42 21.32 11.46 -30.36
N GLY A 43 22.02 11.28 -31.49
CA GLY A 43 22.18 9.97 -32.12
C GLY A 43 20.95 9.58 -32.93
N GLU A 44 20.49 8.33 -32.80
CA GLU A 44 19.18 7.91 -33.30
C GLU A 44 18.08 8.45 -32.38
N SER A 45 17.15 9.22 -32.95
CA SER A 45 16.07 9.89 -32.22
C SER A 45 14.67 9.43 -32.63
N ASP A 46 14.54 8.60 -33.67
CA ASP A 46 13.23 8.08 -34.10
C ASP A 46 12.76 6.94 -33.16
N PRO A 47 11.67 7.12 -32.39
CA PRO A 47 11.16 6.12 -31.44
C PRO A 47 10.94 4.74 -32.07
N ALA A 48 10.44 4.68 -33.31
CA ALA A 48 10.16 3.43 -33.99
C ALA A 48 11.44 2.70 -34.39
N ARG A 49 12.49 3.43 -34.79
CA ARG A 49 13.80 2.85 -35.10
C ARG A 49 14.50 2.38 -33.83
N ILE A 50 14.42 3.13 -32.74
CA ILE A 50 15.00 2.72 -31.45
C ILE A 50 14.34 1.42 -30.96
N GLN A 51 13.00 1.33 -31.01
CA GLN A 51 12.25 0.11 -30.69
C GLN A 51 12.71 -1.08 -31.55
N ALA A 52 12.79 -0.90 -32.87
CA ALA A 52 13.24 -1.93 -33.79
C ALA A 52 14.68 -2.37 -33.52
N ASN A 53 15.59 -1.42 -33.27
CA ASN A 53 16.98 -1.69 -32.94
C ASN A 53 17.09 -2.51 -31.64
N ALA A 54 16.40 -2.09 -30.58
CA ALA A 54 16.38 -2.78 -29.30
C ALA A 54 15.86 -4.21 -29.44
N LYS A 55 14.69 -4.39 -30.07
CA LYS A 55 14.08 -5.70 -30.30
C LYS A 55 14.99 -6.63 -31.10
N ASN A 56 15.58 -6.13 -32.18
CA ASN A 56 16.48 -6.90 -33.04
C ASN A 56 17.79 -7.28 -32.34
N LYS A 57 18.24 -6.48 -31.38
CA LYS A 57 19.48 -6.71 -30.64
C LYS A 57 19.28 -7.65 -29.45
N ILE A 58 18.20 -7.46 -28.70
CA ILE A 58 17.85 -8.25 -27.51
C ILE A 58 17.39 -9.66 -27.92
N GLN A 59 16.55 -9.78 -28.96
CA GLN A 59 16.05 -11.06 -29.50
C GLN A 59 15.40 -11.96 -28.44
N GLY A 60 14.73 -11.36 -27.45
CA GLY A 60 14.06 -12.08 -26.36
C GLY A 60 15.00 -12.75 -25.35
N ARG A 61 16.32 -12.50 -25.42
CA ARG A 61 17.32 -13.06 -24.51
C ARG A 61 17.35 -12.35 -23.15
N TYR A 62 17.10 -11.05 -23.15
CA TYR A 62 17.16 -10.20 -21.97
C TYR A 62 15.85 -9.45 -21.78
N THR A 63 15.49 -9.21 -20.53
CA THR A 63 14.34 -8.38 -20.18
C THR A 63 14.76 -6.92 -20.12
N LEU A 64 14.00 -6.01 -20.75
CA LEU A 64 14.25 -4.58 -20.68
C LEU A 64 13.18 -3.88 -19.85
N TYR A 65 13.60 -3.27 -18.74
CA TYR A 65 12.77 -2.40 -17.92
C TYR A 65 13.06 -0.94 -18.23
N CYS A 66 12.02 -0.12 -18.35
CA CYS A 66 12.15 1.31 -18.65
C CYS A 66 11.61 2.15 -17.48
N LEU A 67 12.44 3.00 -16.89
CA LEU A 67 12.08 3.93 -15.84
C LEU A 67 12.04 5.34 -16.43
N GLY A 68 10.85 5.94 -16.44
CA GLY A 68 10.65 7.30 -16.93
C GLY A 68 10.57 8.28 -15.77
N PHE A 69 11.55 9.16 -15.62
CA PHE A 69 11.62 10.14 -14.54
C PHE A 69 10.88 11.44 -14.94
N GLY A 70 9.88 11.83 -14.15
CA GLY A 70 9.09 13.04 -14.38
C GLY A 70 8.03 12.90 -15.47
N HIS A 71 7.57 14.05 -15.98
CA HIS A 71 6.50 14.13 -16.99
C HIS A 71 6.99 14.57 -18.37
N HIS A 72 8.27 14.95 -18.51
CA HIS A 72 8.83 15.55 -19.73
C HIS A 72 9.43 14.52 -20.70
N LEU A 73 8.74 13.39 -20.88
CA LEU A 73 9.16 12.29 -21.75
C LEU A 73 7.96 11.59 -22.38
N ASP A 74 8.19 10.97 -23.54
CA ASP A 74 7.24 10.08 -24.19
C ASP A 74 7.18 8.73 -23.45
N TYR A 75 6.22 8.63 -22.52
CA TYR A 75 6.02 7.41 -21.75
C TYR A 75 5.43 6.29 -22.60
N SER A 76 4.63 6.62 -23.61
CA SER A 76 4.08 5.62 -24.54
C SER A 76 5.20 4.93 -25.33
N PHE A 77 6.24 5.69 -25.72
CA PHE A 77 7.45 5.12 -26.28
C PHE A 77 8.15 4.15 -25.33
N LEU A 78 8.35 4.53 -24.06
CA LEU A 78 9.02 3.68 -23.05
C LEU A 78 8.23 2.43 -22.70
N GLU A 79 6.91 2.55 -22.53
CA GLU A 79 5.99 1.44 -22.28
C GLU A 79 6.07 0.41 -23.40
N LYS A 80 5.95 0.87 -24.65
CA LYS A 80 6.07 -0.02 -25.80
C LYS A 80 7.47 -0.64 -25.90
N LEU A 81 8.54 0.14 -25.69
CA LEU A 81 9.92 -0.37 -25.73
C LEU A 81 10.17 -1.48 -24.70
N ALA A 82 9.66 -1.33 -23.48
CA ALA A 82 9.80 -2.34 -22.43
C ALA A 82 8.99 -3.61 -22.73
N LEU A 83 7.71 -3.43 -23.10
CA LEU A 83 6.80 -4.54 -23.37
C LEU A 83 7.25 -5.38 -24.59
N GLU A 84 7.83 -4.79 -25.65
CA GLU A 84 8.40 -5.55 -26.79
C GLU A 84 9.58 -6.45 -26.38
N ASN A 85 10.19 -6.17 -25.23
CA ASN A 85 11.38 -6.84 -24.70
C ASN A 85 11.09 -7.48 -23.33
N ALA A 86 9.85 -7.98 -23.16
CA ALA A 86 9.37 -8.77 -22.03
C ALA A 86 9.46 -8.10 -20.64
N GLY A 87 9.70 -6.79 -20.58
CA GLY A 87 9.73 -6.04 -19.34
C GLY A 87 8.55 -5.10 -19.20
N VAL A 88 8.64 -4.20 -18.22
CA VAL A 88 7.61 -3.18 -17.93
C VAL A 88 8.23 -1.80 -17.88
N ALA A 89 7.44 -0.78 -18.20
CA ALA A 89 7.80 0.60 -17.92
C ALA A 89 7.19 1.05 -16.59
N ARG A 90 7.91 1.88 -15.85
CA ARG A 90 7.42 2.51 -14.63
C ARG A 90 7.78 3.99 -14.63
N ARG A 91 6.80 4.84 -14.28
CA ARG A 91 7.06 6.26 -14.05
C ARG A 91 7.65 6.45 -12.66
N ILE A 92 8.66 7.30 -12.58
CA ILE A 92 9.25 7.81 -11.35
C ILE A 92 8.84 9.28 -11.25
N TYR A 93 8.03 9.64 -10.25
CA TYR A 93 7.57 11.02 -10.10
C TYR A 93 8.67 11.90 -9.51
N GLU A 94 8.81 13.13 -10.03
CA GLU A 94 9.76 14.16 -9.57
C GLU A 94 9.36 14.73 -8.20
N ASP A 95 9.42 13.90 -7.16
CA ASP A 95 9.13 14.28 -5.78
C ASP A 95 10.27 13.81 -4.86
N SER A 96 10.19 14.22 -3.60
CA SER A 96 11.09 13.87 -2.50
C SER A 96 11.27 12.37 -2.26
N ASP A 97 10.38 11.52 -2.80
CA ASP A 97 10.42 10.06 -2.69
C ASP A 97 10.92 9.36 -3.96
N ALA A 98 11.38 10.07 -5.00
CA ALA A 98 11.85 9.47 -6.25
C ALA A 98 12.93 8.39 -6.03
N GLN A 99 13.83 8.60 -5.05
CA GLN A 99 14.82 7.60 -4.65
C GLN A 99 14.17 6.30 -4.14
N LEU A 100 13.09 6.40 -3.37
CA LEU A 100 12.35 5.25 -2.85
C LEU A 100 11.57 4.54 -3.96
N GLN A 101 11.02 5.28 -4.92
CA GLN A 101 10.36 4.70 -6.08
C GLN A 101 11.34 3.86 -6.93
N LEU A 102 12.57 4.37 -7.13
CA LEU A 102 13.65 3.64 -7.80
C LEU A 102 14.09 2.41 -7.00
N GLN A 103 14.26 2.55 -5.68
CA GLN A 103 14.64 1.44 -4.81
C GLN A 103 13.55 0.36 -4.79
N GLY A 104 12.28 0.73 -4.66
CA GLY A 104 11.16 -0.22 -4.65
C GLY A 104 11.03 -0.98 -5.97
N PHE A 105 11.26 -0.32 -7.11
CA PHE A 105 11.38 -1.02 -8.39
C PHE A 105 12.55 -2.01 -8.39
N TYR A 106 13.73 -1.60 -7.91
CA TYR A 106 14.88 -2.50 -7.87
C TYR A 106 14.63 -3.69 -6.96
N ASP A 107 14.07 -3.49 -5.76
CA ASP A 107 13.74 -4.56 -4.80
C ASP A 107 12.78 -5.60 -5.39
N GLU A 108 11.85 -5.16 -6.26
CA GLU A 108 10.92 -6.04 -6.99
C GLU A 108 11.62 -6.96 -8.00
N VAL A 109 12.68 -6.48 -8.66
CA VAL A 109 13.39 -7.24 -9.72
C VAL A 109 14.76 -7.79 -9.29
N ALA A 110 15.23 -7.46 -8.08
CA ALA A 110 16.58 -7.76 -7.62
C ALA A 110 16.86 -9.25 -7.41
N ASN A 111 15.83 -10.04 -7.08
CA ASN A 111 15.98 -11.43 -6.65
C ASN A 111 15.21 -12.39 -7.57
N PRO A 112 15.64 -12.61 -8.83
CA PRO A 112 15.01 -13.58 -9.70
C PRO A 112 15.28 -15.01 -9.20
N THR A 113 14.23 -15.81 -9.04
CA THR A 113 14.32 -17.17 -8.50
C THR A 113 13.94 -18.25 -9.53
N LEU A 114 13.06 -17.95 -10.49
CA LEU A 114 12.71 -18.86 -11.59
C LEU A 114 12.73 -18.14 -12.95
N MET A 115 12.95 -18.92 -14.01
CA MET A 115 12.98 -18.52 -15.41
C MET A 115 12.10 -19.42 -16.27
N ASP A 116 11.67 -18.91 -17.43
CA ASP A 116 10.88 -19.65 -18.42
C ASP A 116 9.73 -20.43 -17.77
N ILE A 117 8.93 -19.72 -16.96
CA ILE A 117 7.79 -20.29 -16.24
C ILE A 117 6.65 -20.50 -17.23
N GLU A 118 6.09 -21.69 -17.24
CA GLU A 118 4.94 -22.08 -18.05
C GLU A 118 3.95 -22.84 -17.17
N ILE A 119 2.72 -22.35 -17.12
CA ILE A 119 1.63 -22.97 -16.38
C ILE A 119 0.63 -23.50 -17.42
N GLN A 120 0.41 -24.80 -17.37
CA GLN A 120 -0.43 -25.52 -18.30
C GLN A 120 -1.71 -25.98 -17.60
N TYR A 121 -2.82 -25.84 -18.32
CA TYR A 121 -4.14 -26.28 -17.92
C TYR A 121 -4.73 -27.18 -19.02
N PRO A 122 -5.65 -28.10 -18.70
CA PRO A 122 -6.24 -28.97 -19.72
C PRO A 122 -7.15 -28.17 -20.65
N GLU A 123 -6.91 -28.25 -21.97
CA GLU A 123 -7.63 -27.47 -22.99
C GLU A 123 -9.15 -27.68 -22.97
N ASN A 124 -9.61 -28.87 -22.56
CA ASN A 124 -11.04 -29.19 -22.49
C ASN A 124 -11.70 -28.79 -21.16
N ALA A 125 -10.91 -28.31 -20.18
CA ALA A 125 -11.41 -27.94 -18.85
C ALA A 125 -11.56 -26.42 -18.68
N VAL A 126 -10.69 -25.63 -19.34
CA VAL A 126 -10.64 -24.17 -19.16
C VAL A 126 -10.64 -23.42 -20.48
N SER A 127 -11.27 -22.24 -20.48
CA SER A 127 -11.27 -21.26 -21.56
C SER A 127 -10.85 -19.88 -21.04
N ASP A 128 -10.58 -18.95 -21.95
CA ASP A 128 -10.28 -17.54 -21.64
C ASP A 128 -9.20 -17.36 -20.56
N VAL A 129 -8.17 -18.22 -20.58
CA VAL A 129 -7.07 -18.18 -19.62
C VAL A 129 -6.17 -16.99 -19.94
N THR A 130 -5.95 -16.17 -18.92
CA THR A 130 -4.97 -15.08 -18.94
C THR A 130 -3.54 -15.62 -19.18
N LYS A 131 -2.60 -14.74 -19.55
CA LYS A 131 -1.18 -15.08 -19.77
C LYS A 131 -0.67 -16.11 -18.77
N SER A 132 -0.23 -17.28 -19.26
CA SER A 132 0.24 -18.39 -18.43
C SER A 132 1.73 -18.72 -18.62
N SER A 133 2.46 -17.88 -19.37
CA SER A 133 3.91 -18.01 -19.55
C SER A 133 4.60 -16.71 -19.17
N TYR A 134 5.65 -16.83 -18.35
CA TYR A 134 6.39 -15.72 -17.76
C TYR A 134 7.88 -15.97 -17.91
N LYS A 135 8.63 -14.91 -18.24
CA LYS A 135 10.07 -15.03 -18.44
C LYS A 135 10.83 -15.22 -17.13
N GLN A 136 10.38 -14.53 -16.08
CA GLN A 136 11.07 -14.43 -14.80
C GLN A 136 10.04 -14.38 -13.68
N TYR A 137 10.41 -14.94 -12.53
CA TYR A 137 9.70 -14.83 -11.27
C TYR A 137 10.69 -14.32 -10.22
N PHE A 138 10.25 -13.38 -9.39
CA PHE A 138 11.09 -12.72 -8.40
C PHE A 138 10.65 -13.09 -6.98
N ASP A 139 11.61 -13.25 -6.07
CA ASP A 139 11.32 -13.50 -4.67
C ASP A 139 10.48 -12.36 -4.07
N GLY A 140 9.44 -12.73 -3.31
CA GLY A 140 8.46 -11.78 -2.78
C GLY A 140 7.38 -11.31 -3.77
N SER A 141 7.44 -11.71 -5.05
CA SER A 141 6.39 -11.47 -6.04
C SER A 141 5.38 -12.63 -6.12
N GLU A 142 4.34 -12.46 -6.93
CA GLU A 142 3.30 -13.47 -7.18
C GLU A 142 2.94 -13.51 -8.67
N ILE A 143 2.72 -14.72 -9.20
CA ILE A 143 2.12 -14.95 -10.51
C ILE A 143 0.65 -15.31 -10.30
N VAL A 144 -0.24 -14.50 -10.86
CA VAL A 144 -1.69 -14.72 -10.80
C VAL A 144 -2.21 -15.01 -12.19
N ILE A 145 -2.88 -16.16 -12.33
CA ILE A 145 -3.52 -16.59 -13.57
C ILE A 145 -4.98 -16.86 -13.27
N ALA A 146 -5.84 -16.24 -14.06
CA ALA A 146 -7.27 -16.47 -14.07
C ALA A 146 -7.72 -17.06 -15.41
N GLY A 147 -8.82 -17.80 -15.37
CA GLY A 147 -9.47 -18.39 -16.54
C GLY A 147 -10.89 -18.81 -16.18
N ARG A 148 -11.64 -19.30 -17.17
CA ARG A 148 -13.02 -19.74 -17.01
C ARG A 148 -13.07 -21.25 -17.14
N ILE A 149 -13.85 -21.91 -16.28
CA ILE A 149 -14.09 -23.35 -16.39
C ILE A 149 -15.20 -23.55 -17.44
N ILE A 150 -15.00 -24.50 -18.35
CA ILE A 150 -15.93 -24.75 -19.47
C ILE A 150 -17.16 -25.51 -18.99
N ASP A 151 -16.94 -26.54 -18.16
CA ASP A 151 -17.98 -27.42 -17.65
C ASP A 151 -18.11 -27.26 -16.12
N ASN A 152 -19.25 -26.76 -15.66
CA ASN A 152 -19.50 -26.58 -14.23
C ASN A 152 -19.69 -27.92 -13.49
N ASP A 153 -19.85 -29.04 -14.20
CA ASP A 153 -19.91 -30.38 -13.62
C ASP A 153 -18.51 -31.02 -13.47
N LEU A 154 -17.45 -30.31 -13.85
CA LEU A 154 -16.07 -30.75 -13.67
C LEU A 154 -15.73 -30.82 -12.17
N ASN A 155 -15.34 -32.01 -11.69
CA ASN A 155 -15.04 -32.22 -10.28
C ASN A 155 -13.61 -31.79 -9.91
N SER A 156 -12.65 -32.03 -10.80
CA SER A 156 -11.24 -31.64 -10.61
C SER A 156 -10.54 -31.44 -11.96
N PHE A 157 -9.43 -30.70 -11.95
CA PHE A 157 -8.50 -30.64 -13.07
C PHE A 157 -7.06 -30.56 -12.59
N THR A 158 -6.12 -31.01 -13.42
CA THR A 158 -4.68 -30.96 -13.11
C THR A 158 -4.05 -29.71 -13.72
N SER A 159 -3.31 -28.94 -12.91
CA SER A 159 -2.43 -27.88 -13.39
C SER A 159 -0.98 -28.35 -13.32
N GLU A 160 -0.19 -28.06 -14.36
CA GLU A 160 1.25 -28.36 -14.41
C GLU A 160 2.05 -27.05 -14.54
N VAL A 161 3.00 -26.84 -13.62
CA VAL A 161 3.92 -25.71 -13.61
C VAL A 161 5.31 -26.22 -14.00
N LYS A 162 5.86 -25.68 -15.08
CA LYS A 162 7.24 -25.91 -15.54
C LYS A 162 8.04 -24.63 -15.39
N ALA A 163 9.23 -24.70 -14.84
CA ALA A 163 10.14 -23.56 -14.74
C ALA A 163 11.60 -24.02 -14.66
N LYS A 164 12.54 -23.09 -14.78
CA LYS A 164 13.97 -23.32 -14.57
C LYS A 164 14.47 -22.50 -13.40
N GLY A 165 15.13 -23.13 -12.44
CA GLY A 165 15.95 -22.49 -11.43
C GLY A 165 17.40 -22.33 -11.89
N ALA A 166 18.24 -21.80 -11.01
CA ALA A 166 19.66 -21.60 -11.29
C ALA A 166 20.43 -22.92 -11.53
N LEU A 167 20.02 -24.01 -10.88
CA LEU A 167 20.73 -25.30 -10.91
C LEU A 167 19.93 -26.42 -11.58
N ASP A 168 18.60 -26.34 -11.51
CA ASP A 168 17.68 -27.43 -11.81
C ASP A 168 16.38 -26.92 -12.45
N SER A 169 15.62 -27.85 -13.03
CA SER A 169 14.30 -27.56 -13.59
C SER A 169 13.22 -27.94 -12.60
N LEU A 170 12.22 -27.07 -12.44
CA LEU A 170 11.02 -27.31 -11.66
C LEU A 170 9.93 -27.90 -12.57
N ASN A 171 9.37 -29.03 -12.15
CA ASN A 171 8.10 -29.52 -12.67
C ASN A 171 7.21 -29.86 -11.47
N TYR A 172 6.11 -29.12 -11.33
CA TYR A 172 5.15 -29.28 -10.25
C TYR A 172 3.77 -29.56 -10.84
N LYS A 173 3.08 -30.57 -10.31
CA LYS A 173 1.73 -30.92 -10.72
C LYS A 173 0.81 -30.89 -9.51
N GLU A 174 -0.29 -30.16 -9.64
CA GLU A 174 -1.31 -30.05 -8.61
C GLU A 174 -2.65 -30.52 -9.19
N GLU A 175 -3.37 -31.36 -8.45
CA GLU A 175 -4.77 -31.66 -8.74
C GLU A 175 -5.64 -30.67 -7.96
N VAL A 176 -6.46 -29.91 -8.68
CA VAL A 176 -7.36 -28.91 -8.09
C VAL A 176 -8.74 -29.53 -7.95
N ASP A 177 -9.18 -29.79 -6.71
CA ASP A 177 -10.55 -30.21 -6.41
C ASP A 177 -11.48 -28.99 -6.38
N LEU A 178 -12.56 -29.04 -7.15
CA LEU A 178 -13.56 -27.98 -7.25
C LEU A 178 -14.67 -28.12 -6.21
N LYS A 179 -14.87 -29.32 -5.62
CA LYS A 179 -15.91 -29.58 -4.61
C LYS A 179 -15.55 -29.07 -3.23
N GLU A 180 -14.28 -29.13 -2.83
CA GLU A 180 -13.83 -28.54 -1.55
C GLU A 180 -14.08 -27.01 -1.50
N LYS A 181 -14.18 -26.34 -2.67
CA LYS A 181 -14.41 -24.90 -2.76
C LYS A 181 -15.87 -24.50 -2.55
N ASP A 182 -16.84 -25.36 -2.80
CA ASP A 182 -18.26 -25.08 -2.51
C ASP A 182 -18.50 -24.82 -1.01
N ASP A 183 -17.74 -25.48 -0.13
CA ASP A 183 -17.85 -25.30 1.31
C ASP A 183 -17.11 -24.05 1.81
N ALA A 184 -16.03 -23.64 1.13
CA ALA A 184 -15.36 -22.35 1.36
C ALA A 184 -16.18 -21.15 0.82
N GLN A 185 -16.92 -21.34 -0.29
CA GLN A 185 -17.75 -20.34 -0.93
C GLN A 185 -19.03 -20.04 -0.12
N LYS A 186 -19.68 -21.06 0.46
CA LYS A 186 -20.79 -20.89 1.42
C LYS A 186 -20.39 -20.06 2.66
N GLN A 187 -19.13 -20.09 3.07
CA GLN A 187 -18.63 -19.33 4.22
C GLN A 187 -18.31 -17.86 3.89
N GLN A 188 -18.27 -17.49 2.60
CA GLN A 188 -17.79 -16.18 2.11
C GLN A 188 -18.80 -15.43 1.21
N GLU A 189 -19.99 -16.01 1.00
CA GLU A 189 -21.05 -15.53 0.10
C GLU A 189 -21.49 -14.07 0.37
N TYR A 190 -21.33 -13.57 1.60
CA TYR A 190 -21.67 -12.18 1.99
C TYR A 190 -20.55 -11.13 1.74
N ILE A 191 -19.31 -11.56 1.50
CA ILE A 191 -18.14 -10.67 1.27
C ILE A 191 -17.74 -10.67 -0.21
N PHE A 192 -17.85 -11.82 -0.87
CA PHE A 192 -17.34 -12.05 -2.21
C PHE A 192 -18.41 -12.71 -3.07
N GLY A 193 -19.26 -11.90 -3.71
CA GLY A 193 -20.18 -12.38 -4.75
C GLY A 193 -19.42 -12.90 -5.97
N ASP A 194 -19.54 -12.22 -7.10
CA ASP A 194 -18.84 -12.53 -8.38
C ASP A 194 -17.33 -12.16 -8.37
N PHE A 195 -16.66 -12.09 -7.21
CA PHE A 195 -15.31 -11.51 -7.11
C PHE A 195 -14.27 -12.21 -7.97
N THR A 196 -14.24 -13.54 -8.00
CA THR A 196 -13.28 -14.31 -8.81
C THR A 196 -13.50 -14.09 -10.31
N GLU A 197 -14.76 -13.95 -10.72
CA GLU A 197 -15.14 -13.57 -12.08
C GLU A 197 -14.71 -12.13 -12.39
N ARG A 198 -14.94 -11.18 -11.47
CA ARG A 198 -14.48 -9.79 -11.62
C ARG A 198 -12.96 -9.68 -11.66
N LEU A 199 -12.23 -10.51 -10.91
CA LEU A 199 -10.77 -10.60 -10.93
C LEU A 199 -10.30 -11.10 -12.30
N TRP A 200 -10.91 -12.17 -12.82
CA TRP A 200 -10.65 -12.64 -14.19
C TRP A 200 -10.89 -11.52 -15.21
N ALA A 201 -12.03 -10.84 -15.14
CA ALA A 201 -12.36 -9.75 -16.05
C ALA A 201 -11.35 -8.61 -15.97
N TYR A 202 -10.94 -8.21 -14.76
CA TYR A 202 -9.92 -7.18 -14.55
C TYR A 202 -8.58 -7.56 -15.19
N LEU A 203 -8.08 -8.77 -14.93
CA LEU A 203 -6.81 -9.24 -15.48
C LEU A 203 -6.86 -9.36 -17.01
N THR A 204 -7.97 -9.87 -17.56
CA THR A 204 -8.20 -9.95 -19.00
C THR A 204 -8.21 -8.55 -19.65
N ILE A 205 -8.90 -7.59 -19.04
CA ILE A 205 -8.91 -6.19 -19.51
C ILE A 205 -7.49 -5.59 -19.52
N GLN A 206 -6.69 -5.80 -18.47
CA GLN A 206 -5.30 -5.30 -18.46
C GLN A 206 -4.47 -5.91 -19.60
N GLN A 207 -4.60 -7.22 -19.84
CA GLN A 207 -3.87 -7.89 -20.91
C GLN A 207 -4.32 -7.45 -22.31
N LEU A 208 -5.60 -7.18 -22.50
CA LEU A 208 -6.10 -6.61 -23.75
C LEU A 208 -5.59 -5.18 -23.96
N LEU A 209 -5.49 -4.37 -22.90
CA LEU A 209 -4.90 -3.03 -22.95
C LEU A 209 -3.42 -3.09 -23.35
N GLU A 210 -2.63 -4.01 -22.79
CA GLU A 210 -1.23 -4.25 -23.19
C GLU A 210 -1.13 -4.67 -24.66
N LYS A 211 -1.97 -5.62 -25.12
CA LYS A 211 -2.01 -6.03 -26.54
C LYS A 211 -2.35 -4.86 -27.46
N ARG A 212 -3.27 -3.99 -27.04
CA ARG A 212 -3.71 -2.81 -27.79
C ARG A 212 -2.59 -1.79 -28.01
N VAL A 213 -1.57 -1.72 -27.14
CA VAL A 213 -0.39 -0.85 -27.33
C VAL A 213 0.36 -1.18 -28.63
N PHE A 214 0.38 -2.46 -29.01
CA PHE A 214 1.10 -2.94 -30.21
C PHE A 214 0.26 -3.01 -31.47
N ALA A 215 -1.06 -3.10 -31.30
CA ALA A 215 -1.98 -3.35 -32.40
C ALA A 215 -2.01 -2.19 -33.40
N LYS A 216 -2.06 -2.56 -34.69
CA LYS A 216 -2.34 -1.63 -35.79
C LYS A 216 -3.81 -1.74 -36.18
N GLU A 217 -4.31 -0.78 -36.95
CA GLU A 217 -5.64 -0.92 -37.54
C GLU A 217 -5.65 -2.09 -38.54
N PRO A 218 -6.71 -2.94 -38.59
CA PRO A 218 -7.98 -2.87 -37.84
C PRO A 218 -8.01 -3.61 -36.50
N GLU A 219 -6.95 -4.37 -36.15
CA GLU A 219 -6.85 -5.16 -34.92
C GLU A 219 -7.04 -4.30 -33.66
N LYS A 220 -6.47 -3.09 -33.66
CA LYS A 220 -6.59 -2.13 -32.56
C LYS A 220 -8.06 -1.75 -32.29
N SER A 221 -8.87 -1.59 -33.33
CA SER A 221 -10.31 -1.32 -33.20
C SER A 221 -11.04 -2.51 -32.58
N ASN A 222 -10.74 -3.73 -33.03
CA ASN A 222 -11.33 -4.96 -32.47
C ASN A 222 -11.00 -5.11 -30.97
N LEU A 223 -9.74 -4.93 -30.58
CA LEU A 223 -9.33 -4.96 -29.18
C LEU A 223 -10.02 -3.85 -28.36
N THR A 224 -10.19 -2.66 -28.94
CA THR A 224 -10.90 -1.56 -28.27
C THR A 224 -12.37 -1.93 -28.01
N ALA A 225 -13.04 -2.57 -28.97
CA ALA A 225 -14.42 -3.03 -28.82
C ALA A 225 -14.54 -4.13 -27.74
N GLU A 226 -13.62 -5.10 -27.73
CA GLU A 226 -13.59 -6.17 -26.72
C GLU A 226 -13.35 -5.62 -25.30
N ILE A 227 -12.38 -4.71 -25.14
CA ILE A 227 -12.12 -4.04 -23.85
C ILE A 227 -13.35 -3.25 -23.41
N LEU A 228 -13.99 -2.53 -24.32
CA LEU A 228 -15.19 -1.74 -24.02
C LEU A 228 -16.33 -2.64 -23.54
N GLU A 229 -16.60 -3.74 -24.25
CA GLU A 229 -17.64 -4.70 -23.89
C GLU A 229 -17.40 -5.29 -22.48
N LEU A 230 -16.20 -5.81 -22.21
CA LEU A 230 -15.84 -6.32 -20.89
C LEU A 230 -15.91 -5.24 -19.80
N SER A 231 -15.43 -4.03 -20.09
CA SER A 231 -15.47 -2.91 -19.14
C SER A 231 -16.90 -2.53 -18.77
N LEU A 232 -17.83 -2.50 -19.74
CA LEU A 232 -19.24 -2.20 -19.49
C LEU A 232 -19.95 -3.33 -18.75
N ASN A 233 -19.72 -4.59 -19.15
CA ASN A 233 -20.32 -5.76 -18.51
C ASN A 233 -19.97 -5.82 -17.02
N TYR A 234 -18.70 -5.60 -16.66
CA TYR A 234 -18.23 -5.63 -15.27
C TYR A 234 -18.21 -4.25 -14.58
N LYS A 235 -18.64 -3.19 -15.26
CA LYS A 235 -18.72 -1.81 -14.75
C LYS A 235 -17.37 -1.24 -14.28
N PHE A 236 -16.31 -1.53 -15.03
CA PHE A 236 -14.99 -0.94 -14.81
C PHE A 236 -14.84 0.39 -15.55
N VAL A 237 -14.25 1.38 -14.86
CA VAL A 237 -13.73 2.61 -15.49
C VAL A 237 -12.32 2.32 -15.99
N THR A 238 -12.14 2.31 -17.30
CA THR A 238 -10.91 1.94 -18.01
C THR A 238 -10.54 3.04 -19.00
N PRO A 239 -9.39 2.98 -19.71
CA PRO A 239 -9.05 4.01 -20.71
C PRO A 239 -10.05 4.15 -21.87
N VAL A 240 -11.06 3.27 -21.96
CA VAL A 240 -12.10 3.29 -23.00
C VAL A 240 -13.51 3.47 -22.42
N THR A 241 -13.65 3.68 -21.10
CA THR A 241 -14.95 3.94 -20.43
C THR A 241 -14.82 5.09 -19.43
N SER A 242 -15.93 5.83 -19.25
CA SER A 242 -16.02 6.94 -18.31
C SER A 242 -17.25 6.77 -17.42
N MET A 243 -17.16 7.21 -16.16
CA MET A 243 -18.32 7.26 -15.28
C MET A 243 -18.92 8.66 -15.31
N VAL A 244 -20.21 8.75 -15.66
CA VAL A 244 -20.94 10.02 -15.71
C VAL A 244 -21.92 10.08 -14.54
N VAL A 245 -21.79 11.12 -13.72
CA VAL A 245 -22.69 11.40 -12.60
C VAL A 245 -23.59 12.57 -12.98
N THR A 246 -24.88 12.29 -13.16
CA THR A 246 -25.92 13.30 -13.41
C THR A 246 -26.71 13.57 -12.14
N LYS A 247 -26.89 14.84 -11.80
CA LYS A 247 -27.79 15.24 -10.70
C LYS A 247 -29.26 15.19 -11.18
N PRO A 248 -30.23 14.79 -10.34
CA PRO A 248 -31.65 14.89 -10.67
C PRO A 248 -32.05 16.32 -11.03
N GLU A 249 -32.96 16.48 -11.99
CA GLU A 249 -33.40 17.81 -12.46
C GLU A 249 -34.09 18.61 -11.34
N GLU A 250 -33.39 19.60 -10.77
CA GLU A 250 -34.04 20.73 -10.12
C GLU A 250 -34.54 21.69 -11.21
N LYS A 251 -35.87 21.88 -11.31
CA LYS A 251 -36.46 22.83 -12.26
C LYS A 251 -35.80 24.20 -12.13
N GLY A 252 -35.09 24.63 -13.19
CA GLY A 252 -34.58 25.99 -13.34
C GLY A 252 -33.07 26.20 -13.15
N LYS A 253 -32.25 25.15 -12.98
CA LYS A 253 -30.78 25.25 -12.99
C LYS A 253 -30.17 24.44 -14.15
N PRO A 254 -29.06 24.89 -14.76
CA PRO A 254 -28.36 24.11 -15.79
C PRO A 254 -27.85 22.79 -15.22
N GLN A 255 -27.79 21.74 -16.05
CA GLN A 255 -27.27 20.42 -15.68
C GLN A 255 -25.79 20.50 -15.29
N ASP A 256 -25.48 20.24 -14.02
CA ASP A 256 -24.12 19.91 -13.58
C ASP A 256 -23.86 18.42 -13.87
N THR A 257 -23.21 18.14 -15.00
CA THR A 257 -22.73 16.79 -15.32
C THR A 257 -21.26 16.67 -14.91
N LEU A 258 -20.95 15.72 -14.03
CA LEU A 258 -19.56 15.40 -13.65
C LEU A 258 -19.12 14.13 -14.41
N ILE A 259 -17.94 14.17 -15.03
CA ILE A 259 -17.35 13.04 -15.75
C ILE A 259 -16.08 12.62 -15.01
N ALA A 260 -15.99 11.35 -14.66
CA ALA A 260 -14.79 10.74 -14.08
C ALA A 260 -14.16 9.78 -15.11
N ASP A 261 -12.99 10.17 -15.61
CA ASP A 261 -12.16 9.39 -16.52
C ASP A 261 -11.03 8.69 -15.77
N LYS A 262 -10.56 7.53 -16.28
CA LYS A 262 -9.29 6.96 -15.81
C LYS A 262 -8.15 7.86 -16.27
N PHE A 263 -7.25 8.24 -15.36
CA PHE A 263 -6.03 8.95 -15.73
C PHE A 263 -5.21 8.11 -16.73
N VAL A 264 -4.92 8.68 -17.90
CA VAL A 264 -4.06 8.08 -18.92
C VAL A 264 -2.75 8.88 -18.94
N ASP A 265 -1.64 8.19 -18.74
CA ASP A 265 -0.30 8.78 -18.81
C ASP A 265 -0.03 9.34 -20.22
N GLY A 266 0.15 10.66 -20.33
CA GLY A 266 0.44 11.36 -21.59
C GLY A 266 -0.74 12.14 -22.21
N ALA A 267 -1.93 12.12 -21.60
CA ALA A 267 -3.04 12.99 -22.02
C ALA A 267 -3.07 14.29 -21.19
N THR A 268 -2.86 15.44 -21.82
CA THR A 268 -3.23 16.74 -21.22
C THR A 268 -4.76 16.83 -21.10
N PRO A 269 -5.33 17.26 -19.96
CA PRO A 269 -6.76 17.51 -19.85
C PRO A 269 -7.18 18.52 -20.92
N SER A 270 -8.09 18.14 -21.82
CA SER A 270 -8.63 19.05 -22.82
C SER A 270 -9.52 20.11 -22.17
N SER A 271 -8.92 21.29 -22.03
CA SER A 271 -9.45 22.65 -21.89
C SER A 271 -10.04 23.16 -20.56
N PRO A 272 -9.66 24.39 -20.16
CA PRO A 272 -10.19 25.14 -19.04
C PRO A 272 -11.38 26.02 -19.47
N HIS A 273 -12.52 25.94 -18.77
CA HIS A 273 -13.51 27.02 -18.85
C HIS A 273 -14.05 27.39 -17.47
N LEU A 274 -13.76 28.66 -17.13
CA LEU A 274 -14.48 29.57 -16.25
C LEU A 274 -14.34 29.36 -14.73
N ILE A 275 -13.34 30.05 -14.20
CA ILE A 275 -13.36 30.65 -12.87
C ILE A 275 -14.61 31.53 -12.77
N SER A 276 -15.56 31.14 -11.93
CA SER A 276 -16.70 31.96 -11.53
C SER A 276 -17.09 31.64 -10.10
N HIS A 277 -16.54 32.41 -9.16
CA HIS A 277 -17.10 32.75 -7.85
C HIS A 277 -17.90 31.64 -7.14
N ALA A 278 -17.21 30.79 -6.38
CA ALA A 278 -17.86 29.92 -5.42
C ALA A 278 -18.37 30.75 -4.22
N GLN A 279 -19.63 31.16 -4.29
CA GLN A 279 -20.38 31.52 -3.10
C GLN A 279 -20.69 30.25 -2.30
N HIS A 280 -20.42 30.34 -1.00
CA HIS A 280 -20.67 29.32 0.02
C HIS A 280 -22.06 28.69 -0.08
N TYR A 281 -22.11 27.37 -0.27
CA TYR A 281 -23.22 26.54 0.19
C TYR A 281 -22.68 25.26 0.83
N HIS A 282 -22.98 25.12 2.12
CA HIS A 282 -22.71 23.94 2.92
C HIS A 282 -23.57 22.75 2.46
N HIS A 283 -22.94 21.68 2.00
CA HIS A 283 -23.52 20.33 2.10
C HIS A 283 -22.50 19.37 2.72
N SER A 284 -22.98 18.72 3.78
CA SER A 284 -22.30 17.80 4.66
C SER A 284 -22.00 16.47 3.96
N TYR A 285 -20.75 16.30 3.53
CA TYR A 285 -20.15 14.99 3.34
C TYR A 285 -19.83 14.36 4.70
N PRO A 286 -19.89 13.03 4.87
CA PRO A 286 -19.23 12.39 6.00
C PRO A 286 -17.74 12.82 5.97
N PRO A 287 -17.15 13.18 7.12
CA PRO A 287 -15.79 13.69 7.14
C PRO A 287 -14.80 12.64 6.61
N PRO A 288 -13.75 13.04 5.87
CA PRO A 288 -12.67 12.13 5.51
C PRO A 288 -12.09 11.51 6.77
N THR A 289 -11.88 10.18 6.76
CA THR A 289 -11.24 9.43 7.85
C THR A 289 -9.87 10.04 8.16
N ILE A 290 -9.57 10.20 9.45
CA ILE A 290 -8.31 10.79 9.94
C ILE A 290 -7.39 9.64 10.38
N PRO A 291 -6.29 9.35 9.66
CA PRO A 291 -5.32 8.38 10.14
C PRO A 291 -4.62 8.87 11.42
N LEU A 292 -4.63 8.04 12.46
CA LEU A 292 -4.01 8.31 13.76
C LEU A 292 -3.14 7.12 14.18
N PHE A 293 -1.94 7.39 14.68
CA PHE A 293 -1.01 6.31 15.04
C PHE A 293 0.06 6.73 16.06
N VAL A 294 0.75 5.71 16.60
CA VAL A 294 1.91 5.89 17.48
C VAL A 294 3.08 5.04 16.97
N ASP A 295 4.21 5.70 16.70
CA ASP A 295 5.48 5.04 16.35
C ASP A 295 6.69 5.86 16.84
N SER A 296 7.70 5.18 17.38
CA SER A 296 9.00 5.76 17.75
C SER A 296 9.01 6.81 18.90
N ASP A 297 8.40 6.51 20.06
CA ASP A 297 8.80 6.88 21.45
C ASP A 297 8.05 7.98 22.27
N PRO A 298 6.91 7.65 22.90
CA PRO A 298 5.71 7.40 22.12
C PRO A 298 5.37 8.70 21.37
N HIS A 299 5.65 8.76 20.07
CA HIS A 299 5.25 9.86 19.22
C HIS A 299 3.90 9.54 18.57
N PHE A 300 2.88 10.31 18.97
CA PHE A 300 1.54 10.29 18.42
C PHE A 300 1.50 11.16 17.17
N VAL A 301 0.90 10.68 16.10
CA VAL A 301 0.72 11.45 14.86
C VAL A 301 -0.75 11.51 14.50
N ILE A 302 -1.22 12.74 14.27
CA ILE A 302 -2.59 13.05 13.89
C ILE A 302 -2.60 13.65 12.49
N GLN A 303 -3.00 12.87 11.49
CA GLN A 303 -3.14 13.40 10.14
C GLN A 303 -4.43 14.22 10.03
N VAL A 304 -4.37 15.39 9.38
CA VAL A 304 -5.53 16.25 9.14
C VAL A 304 -5.73 16.37 7.63
N PRO A 305 -6.44 15.42 6.99
CA PRO A 305 -6.53 15.33 5.53
C PRO A 305 -7.02 16.61 4.86
N LYS A 306 -7.96 17.33 5.50
CA LYS A 306 -8.50 18.60 5.01
C LYS A 306 -7.43 19.69 4.85
N LYS A 307 -6.34 19.62 5.62
CA LYS A 307 -5.22 20.57 5.57
C LYS A 307 -4.02 20.03 4.79
N LYS A 308 -4.04 18.75 4.39
CA LYS A 308 -2.88 18.01 3.85
C LYS A 308 -1.65 18.15 4.76
N ASP A 309 -1.87 18.13 6.06
CA ASP A 309 -0.82 18.33 7.07
C ASP A 309 -1.11 17.48 8.31
N ALA A 310 -0.17 17.38 9.24
CA ALA A 310 -0.29 16.56 10.44
C ALA A 310 0.17 17.29 11.71
N LEU A 311 -0.36 16.86 12.86
CA LEU A 311 0.11 17.22 14.19
C LEU A 311 0.85 16.03 14.79
N CYS A 312 1.86 16.29 15.62
CA CYS A 312 2.54 15.24 16.36
C CYS A 312 2.89 15.69 17.78
N PHE A 313 2.90 14.77 18.73
CA PHE A 313 3.27 15.05 20.12
C PHE A 313 3.74 13.78 20.81
N ASN A 314 4.39 13.92 21.95
CA ASN A 314 4.85 12.77 22.74
C ASN A 314 4.14 12.69 24.07
N ILE A 315 4.22 11.54 24.73
CA ILE A 315 3.88 11.40 26.15
C ILE A 315 5.08 10.78 26.85
N GLN A 316 5.89 11.60 27.51
CA GLN A 316 7.07 11.14 28.23
C GLN A 316 6.69 10.74 29.65
N GLU A 317 6.51 9.44 29.85
CA GLU A 317 6.18 8.84 31.14
C GLU A 317 7.13 7.69 31.48
N HIS A 318 7.10 7.20 32.72
CA HIS A 318 8.07 6.21 33.19
C HIS A 318 7.72 4.79 32.66
N PRO A 319 8.71 3.91 32.41
CA PRO A 319 8.43 2.52 32.07
C PRO A 319 7.51 1.84 33.09
N GLY A 320 6.52 1.09 32.60
CA GLY A 320 5.48 0.46 33.40
C GLY A 320 4.19 1.29 33.53
N ILE A 321 4.21 2.58 33.17
CA ILE A 321 2.99 3.37 33.03
C ILE A 321 2.16 2.85 31.85
N ILE A 322 0.85 2.79 32.06
CA ILE A 322 -0.12 2.34 31.05
C ILE A 322 -0.96 3.53 30.64
N LEU A 323 -0.94 3.85 29.36
CA LEU A 323 -1.66 4.98 28.78
C LEU A 323 -2.95 4.51 28.08
N ASN A 324 -4.04 5.23 28.30
CA ASN A 324 -5.29 5.06 27.56
C ASN A 324 -5.19 5.76 26.19
N LEU A 325 -5.21 4.97 25.12
CA LEU A 325 -5.12 5.45 23.75
C LEU A 325 -6.50 5.75 23.19
N ILE A 326 -7.44 4.82 23.39
CA ILE A 326 -8.82 4.90 22.90
C ILE A 326 -9.74 4.33 23.98
N VAL A 327 -10.84 5.02 24.24
CA VAL A 327 -11.97 4.51 25.02
C VAL A 327 -13.25 4.97 24.34
N ASP A 328 -14.13 4.03 24.03
CA ASP A 328 -15.47 4.28 23.52
C ASP A 328 -16.48 3.58 24.44
N PRO A 329 -17.15 4.32 25.32
CA PRO A 329 -18.07 3.72 26.28
C PRO A 329 -19.35 3.17 25.63
N GLU A 330 -19.76 3.71 24.49
CA GLU A 330 -20.96 3.26 23.77
C GLU A 330 -20.71 1.94 23.05
N LEU A 331 -19.55 1.81 22.40
CA LEU A 331 -19.14 0.55 21.77
C LEU A 331 -18.53 -0.46 22.77
N GLY A 332 -18.24 -0.01 23.99
CA GLY A 332 -17.56 -0.82 25.00
C GLY A 332 -16.12 -1.20 24.60
N ILE A 333 -15.46 -0.38 23.79
CA ILE A 333 -14.10 -0.62 23.28
C ILE A 333 -13.09 0.18 24.08
N ALA A 334 -11.96 -0.41 24.45
CA ALA A 334 -10.81 0.33 24.96
C ALA A 334 -9.50 -0.24 24.43
N VAL A 335 -8.53 0.65 24.21
CA VAL A 335 -7.16 0.31 23.82
C VAL A 335 -6.20 1.05 24.75
N ASN A 336 -5.35 0.28 25.45
CA ASN A 336 -4.36 0.80 26.38
C ASN A 336 -2.96 0.28 26.03
N GLY A 337 -1.92 1.08 26.27
CA GLY A 337 -0.53 0.71 25.97
C GLY A 337 0.39 0.86 27.17
N GLU A 338 1.15 -0.19 27.51
CA GLU A 338 2.17 -0.17 28.56
C GLU A 338 3.52 0.27 27.98
N LEU A 339 4.12 1.28 28.63
CA LEU A 339 5.41 1.83 28.26
C LEU A 339 6.57 0.96 28.73
N ILE A 340 7.58 0.79 27.88
CA ILE A 340 8.87 0.16 28.18
C ILE A 340 10.00 1.13 27.87
N GLY A 341 11.04 1.15 28.71
CA GLY A 341 12.22 1.97 28.46
C GLY A 341 13.27 1.27 27.60
N LYS A 342 14.22 2.06 27.10
CA LYS A 342 15.49 1.52 26.53
C LYS A 342 16.21 0.61 27.52
N LYS A 343 17.04 -0.31 27.02
CA LYS A 343 17.94 -1.11 27.87
C LYS A 343 18.91 -0.17 28.59
N SER A 344 18.96 -0.26 29.92
CA SER A 344 19.98 0.44 30.71
C SER A 344 21.37 -0.03 30.30
N SER A 345 22.12 0.86 29.64
CA SER A 345 23.57 0.84 29.65
C SER A 345 24.02 1.75 30.80
N GLY A 346 25.09 1.40 31.51
CA GLY A 346 25.51 2.09 32.74
C GLY A 346 25.50 3.63 32.66
N ASN A 347 25.22 4.27 33.80
CA ASN A 347 25.23 5.72 34.09
C ASN A 347 24.44 6.68 33.17
N LEU A 348 23.81 6.24 32.09
CA LEU A 348 22.96 7.06 31.23
C LEU A 348 21.51 6.59 31.30
N ILE A 349 20.68 7.33 32.03
CA ILE A 349 19.22 7.15 32.06
C ILE A 349 18.67 7.83 30.80
N SER A 350 18.31 7.05 29.78
CA SER A 350 17.45 7.58 28.71
C SER A 350 16.02 7.65 29.23
N ASN A 351 15.35 8.78 29.03
CA ASN A 351 13.93 8.98 29.33
C ASN A 351 13.01 8.52 28.18
N GLU A 352 13.57 7.85 27.17
CA GLU A 352 12.83 7.36 26.01
C GLU A 352 12.02 6.09 26.36
N THR A 353 10.72 6.12 26.05
CA THR A 353 9.77 5.02 26.26
C THR A 353 8.92 4.65 25.05
N PHE A 354 8.79 3.36 24.76
CA PHE A 354 8.02 2.80 23.65
C PHE A 354 6.84 1.96 24.17
N PHE A 355 5.87 1.63 23.33
CA PHE A 355 4.87 0.62 23.71
C PHE A 355 5.45 -0.78 23.65
N GLY A 356 5.50 -1.46 24.79
CA GLY A 356 5.94 -2.86 24.88
C GLY A 356 4.79 -3.85 24.90
N LYS A 357 3.63 -3.40 25.39
CA LYS A 357 2.38 -4.17 25.38
C LYS A 357 1.20 -3.28 25.02
N LEU A 358 0.23 -3.85 24.30
CA LEU A 358 -1.06 -3.26 24.00
C LEU A 358 -2.16 -4.19 24.51
N GLY A 359 -3.16 -3.62 25.16
CA GLY A 359 -4.36 -4.29 25.63
C GLY A 359 -5.56 -3.73 24.90
N LEU A 360 -6.32 -4.59 24.21
CA LEU A 360 -7.54 -4.24 23.50
C LEU A 360 -8.72 -4.98 24.14
N ILE A 361 -9.80 -4.28 24.40
CA ILE A 361 -10.99 -4.80 25.06
C ILE A 361 -12.20 -4.49 24.19
N ASN A 362 -13.12 -5.45 24.12
CA ASN A 362 -14.51 -5.17 23.78
C ASN A 362 -15.42 -5.80 24.84
N LYS A 363 -16.08 -4.97 25.65
CA LYS A 363 -16.95 -5.41 26.75
C LYS A 363 -18.19 -6.13 26.23
N GLY A 364 -18.77 -5.70 25.12
CA GLY A 364 -19.96 -6.33 24.53
C GLY A 364 -19.70 -7.76 24.04
N MET A 365 -18.45 -8.05 23.67
CA MET A 365 -18.01 -9.35 23.20
C MET A 365 -17.26 -10.18 24.26
N GLU A 366 -17.14 -9.70 25.50
CA GLU A 366 -16.27 -10.30 26.53
C GLU A 366 -14.83 -10.58 26.05
N LEU A 367 -14.34 -9.75 25.12
CA LEU A 367 -13.08 -9.94 24.42
C LEU A 367 -11.95 -9.15 25.07
N LYS A 368 -10.80 -9.81 25.27
CA LYS A 368 -9.54 -9.21 25.72
C LYS A 368 -8.38 -9.71 24.88
N ILE A 369 -7.67 -8.81 24.22
CA ILE A 369 -6.51 -9.11 23.40
C ILE A 369 -5.28 -8.44 24.02
N GLU A 370 -4.26 -9.23 24.32
CA GLU A 370 -2.94 -8.74 24.73
C GLU A 370 -1.96 -8.95 23.59
N VAL A 371 -1.31 -7.87 23.15
CA VAL A 371 -0.23 -7.94 22.17
C VAL A 371 1.04 -7.44 22.85
N ASN A 372 2.06 -8.28 22.92
CA ASN A 372 3.39 -7.90 23.39
C ASN A 372 4.43 -8.28 22.32
N THR A 373 5.68 -7.89 22.53
CA THR A 373 6.76 -8.11 21.55
C THR A 373 7.07 -9.59 21.26
N ASP A 374 6.64 -10.51 22.13
CA ASP A 374 6.93 -11.93 22.03
C ASP A 374 5.76 -12.74 21.46
N LYS A 375 4.52 -12.37 21.80
CA LYS A 375 3.31 -13.14 21.50
C LYS A 375 2.03 -12.30 21.48
N ILE A 376 1.00 -12.88 20.87
CA ILE A 376 -0.36 -12.35 20.85
C ILE A 376 -1.24 -13.31 21.66
N ILE A 377 -2.04 -12.79 22.59
CA ILE A 377 -2.96 -13.58 23.40
C ILE A 377 -4.38 -13.06 23.19
N VAL A 378 -5.28 -13.93 22.74
CA VAL A 378 -6.70 -13.62 22.57
C VAL A 378 -7.49 -14.38 23.63
N LYS A 379 -8.31 -13.67 24.41
CA LYS A 379 -9.24 -14.24 25.37
C LYS A 379 -10.66 -13.82 25.00
N ASN A 380 -11.52 -14.79 24.77
CA ASN A 380 -12.93 -14.61 24.42
C ASN A 380 -13.77 -15.44 25.42
N GLY A 381 -14.32 -14.76 26.44
CA GLY A 381 -14.92 -15.44 27.60
C GLY A 381 -13.90 -16.35 28.31
N GLU A 382 -14.20 -17.65 28.42
CA GLU A 382 -13.30 -18.66 29.01
C GLU A 382 -12.23 -19.18 28.04
N LYS A 383 -12.41 -18.98 26.73
CA LYS A 383 -11.46 -19.45 25.72
C LYS A 383 -10.22 -18.56 25.71
N LYS A 384 -9.05 -19.19 25.62
CA LYS A 384 -7.77 -18.50 25.50
C LYS A 384 -6.94 -19.12 24.37
N ALA A 385 -6.55 -18.30 23.41
CA ALA A 385 -5.60 -18.65 22.37
C ALA A 385 -4.31 -17.83 22.55
N THR A 386 -3.19 -18.39 22.10
CA THR A 386 -1.88 -17.71 22.11
C THR A 386 -1.19 -17.99 20.79
N PHE A 387 -0.73 -16.93 20.14
CA PHE A 387 -0.12 -16.97 18.81
C PHE A 387 1.27 -16.37 18.85
N SER A 388 2.14 -16.89 17.99
CA SER A 388 3.47 -16.35 17.74
C SER A 388 3.43 -15.35 16.59
N TRP A 389 4.25 -14.30 16.66
CA TRP A 389 4.45 -13.38 15.53
C TRP A 389 4.93 -14.09 14.25
N GLN A 390 5.58 -15.24 14.35
CA GLN A 390 6.04 -15.97 13.16
C GLN A 390 4.94 -16.72 12.41
N GLU A 391 3.76 -16.86 13.01
CA GLU A 391 2.64 -17.56 12.42
C GLU A 391 1.89 -16.66 11.44
N ILE A 392 1.29 -17.28 10.42
CA ILE A 392 0.26 -16.65 9.59
C ILE A 392 -1.07 -17.20 10.07
N VAL A 393 -1.89 -16.37 10.68
CA VAL A 393 -3.13 -16.80 11.36
C VAL A 393 -4.27 -15.91 10.90
N THR A 394 -5.38 -16.53 10.51
CA THR A 394 -6.67 -15.85 10.33
C THR A 394 -7.64 -16.44 11.35
N LEU A 395 -8.05 -15.62 12.33
CA LEU A 395 -9.04 -15.98 13.34
C LEU A 395 -10.31 -15.15 13.09
N ARG A 396 -11.44 -15.84 12.96
CA ARG A 396 -12.77 -15.24 12.80
C ARG A 396 -13.73 -15.85 13.82
N GLU A 397 -14.14 -15.09 14.81
CA GLU A 397 -15.10 -15.52 15.84
C GLU A 397 -16.03 -14.35 16.22
N ASP A 398 -17.35 -14.54 16.13
CA ASP A 398 -18.40 -13.67 16.71
C ASP A 398 -18.10 -12.16 16.71
N GLY A 399 -17.80 -11.57 15.54
CA GLY A 399 -17.53 -10.13 15.38
C GLY A 399 -16.07 -9.72 15.58
N LEU A 400 -15.17 -10.65 15.86
CA LEU A 400 -13.72 -10.48 15.83
C LEU A 400 -13.15 -11.04 14.51
N GLU A 401 -12.40 -10.22 13.78
CA GLU A 401 -11.48 -10.67 12.73
C GLU A 401 -10.06 -10.29 13.12
N LEU A 402 -9.18 -11.27 13.26
CA LEU A 402 -7.77 -11.10 13.58
C LEU A 402 -6.94 -11.77 12.50
N PHE A 403 -6.04 -11.01 11.90
CA PHE A 403 -5.09 -11.52 10.92
C PHE A 403 -3.65 -11.22 11.37
N ILE A 404 -2.86 -12.26 11.57
CA ILE A 404 -1.46 -12.18 11.96
C ILE A 404 -0.62 -12.54 10.74
N ASN A 405 0.33 -11.68 10.38
CA ASN A 405 1.27 -11.93 9.30
C ASN A 405 2.66 -11.35 9.66
N LYS A 406 3.57 -12.21 10.09
CA LYS A 406 4.97 -11.88 10.45
C LYS A 406 5.08 -10.77 11.51
N LYS A 407 5.19 -9.51 11.08
CA LYS A 407 5.37 -8.36 11.99
C LYS A 407 4.09 -7.55 12.14
N ASN A 408 2.98 -7.98 11.53
CA ASN A 408 1.75 -7.22 11.48
C ASN A 408 0.61 -8.02 12.10
N VAL A 409 -0.19 -7.34 12.90
CA VAL A 409 -1.47 -7.84 13.40
C VAL A 409 -2.54 -6.86 12.95
N PHE A 410 -3.44 -7.32 12.08
CA PHE A 410 -4.66 -6.63 11.73
C PHE A 410 -5.80 -7.11 12.62
N LEU A 411 -6.59 -6.18 13.13
CA LEU A 411 -7.71 -6.44 14.01
C LEU A 411 -8.94 -5.66 13.58
N SER A 412 -10.07 -6.33 13.45
CA SER A 412 -11.41 -5.73 13.33
C SER A 412 -12.28 -6.22 14.48
N MET A 413 -12.89 -5.30 15.22
CA MET A 413 -13.83 -5.60 16.31
C MET A 413 -15.22 -5.02 16.02
N GLY A 414 -16.22 -5.88 16.00
CA GLY A 414 -17.62 -5.54 15.70
C GLY A 414 -17.81 -4.94 14.31
N GLU A 415 -18.79 -4.04 14.17
CA GLU A 415 -19.12 -3.42 12.89
C GLU A 415 -18.17 -2.31 12.46
N GLY A 416 -17.09 -1.97 13.20
CA GLY A 416 -16.31 -0.82 12.75
C GLY A 416 -14.94 -0.43 13.27
N ALA A 417 -14.46 -0.96 14.38
CA ALA A 417 -13.15 -0.54 14.88
C ALA A 417 -12.04 -1.40 14.23
N LYS A 418 -11.22 -0.80 13.37
CA LYS A 418 -10.13 -1.48 12.66
C LYS A 418 -8.76 -0.92 13.06
N PHE A 419 -7.85 -1.82 13.39
CA PHE A 419 -6.52 -1.49 13.89
C PHE A 419 -5.43 -2.31 13.21
N VAL A 420 -4.24 -1.74 13.16
CA VAL A 420 -3.00 -2.46 12.82
C VAL A 420 -2.00 -2.26 13.95
N ILE A 421 -1.38 -3.35 14.38
CA ILE A 421 -0.27 -3.36 15.32
C ILE A 421 0.96 -3.90 14.60
N ILE A 422 2.06 -3.15 14.65
CA ILE A 422 3.31 -3.49 13.98
C ILE A 422 4.38 -3.81 15.03
N LEU A 423 5.08 -4.92 14.86
CA LEU A 423 6.23 -5.30 15.68
C LEU A 423 7.54 -4.77 15.07
N HIS A 424 8.17 -3.84 15.77
CA HIS A 424 9.49 -3.32 15.42
C HIS A 424 10.56 -4.18 16.09
N LYS A 425 11.11 -5.13 15.32
CA LYS A 425 12.23 -5.96 15.77
C LYS A 425 13.55 -5.21 15.67
N VAL A 426 14.26 -5.11 16.78
CA VAL A 426 15.62 -4.63 16.87
C VAL A 426 16.57 -5.83 16.72
N TRP A 427 17.76 -5.63 16.14
CA TRP A 427 18.72 -6.73 15.98
C TRP A 427 19.08 -7.40 17.33
N LYS A 428 19.35 -8.71 17.30
CA LYS A 428 19.75 -9.47 18.49
C LYS A 428 20.98 -8.79 19.14
N ASN A 429 20.93 -8.62 20.47
CA ASN A 429 21.97 -7.96 21.28
C ASN A 429 22.18 -6.46 21.02
N HIS A 430 21.19 -5.73 20.51
CA HIS A 430 21.29 -4.27 20.46
C HIS A 430 21.56 -3.69 21.86
N PRO A 431 22.57 -2.81 22.01
CA PRO A 431 23.01 -2.30 23.32
C PRO A 431 21.95 -1.45 24.02
N PHE A 432 21.17 -0.67 23.27
CA PHE A 432 20.24 0.32 23.83
C PHE A 432 18.74 0.05 23.57
N ASN A 433 18.35 -0.45 22.40
CA ASN A 433 16.94 -0.56 22.02
C ASN A 433 16.37 -1.97 22.31
N ARG A 434 15.08 -2.02 22.64
CA ARG A 434 14.27 -3.24 22.77
C ARG A 434 13.28 -3.30 21.60
N ASP A 435 12.77 -4.49 21.31
CA ASP A 435 11.60 -4.63 20.44
C ASP A 435 10.46 -3.81 21.03
N PHE A 436 9.64 -3.22 20.16
CA PHE A 436 8.48 -2.41 20.56
C PHE A 436 7.35 -2.51 19.54
N LEU A 437 6.20 -1.97 19.90
CA LEU A 437 4.97 -2.02 19.12
C LEU A 437 4.60 -0.63 18.60
N GLY A 438 4.24 -0.56 17.31
CA GLY A 438 3.51 0.55 16.71
C GLY A 438 2.02 0.24 16.68
N PHE A 439 1.17 1.26 16.87
CA PHE A 439 -0.29 1.13 16.87
C PHE A 439 -0.94 2.11 15.92
N TYR A 440 -1.84 1.63 15.06
CA TYR A 440 -2.42 2.37 13.95
C TYR A 440 -3.93 2.14 13.87
N THR A 441 -4.71 3.20 13.67
CA THR A 441 -6.15 3.13 13.46
C THR A 441 -6.47 3.26 11.97
N LEU A 442 -7.14 2.26 11.39
CA LEU A 442 -7.49 2.25 9.96
C LEU A 442 -8.82 2.90 9.65
N ASP A 443 -9.75 2.78 10.59
CA ASP A 443 -11.10 3.26 10.40
C ASP A 443 -11.63 3.85 11.71
N ASN A 444 -11.79 5.17 11.75
CA ASN A 444 -12.25 5.90 12.92
C ASN A 444 -13.67 6.48 12.80
N HIS A 445 -14.31 6.42 11.62
CA HIS A 445 -15.65 7.01 11.43
C HIS A 445 -16.76 6.21 12.12
N LYS A 446 -16.44 4.99 12.57
CA LYS A 446 -17.40 4.07 13.19
C LYS A 446 -17.39 4.10 14.71
N PHE A 447 -16.50 4.91 15.32
CA PHE A 447 -16.54 5.17 16.76
C PHE A 447 -17.66 6.16 17.09
N SER A 448 -18.22 6.02 18.28
CA SER A 448 -19.28 6.91 18.77
C SER A 448 -18.76 8.33 18.97
N THR A 449 -19.66 9.30 19.04
CA THR A 449 -19.34 10.68 19.41
C THR A 449 -18.73 10.81 20.81
N SER A 450 -18.89 9.78 21.65
CA SER A 450 -18.38 9.73 23.02
C SER A 450 -16.96 9.12 23.11
N VAL A 451 -16.35 8.75 21.98
CA VAL A 451 -14.99 8.23 21.93
C VAL A 451 -13.98 9.26 22.45
N HIS A 452 -13.05 8.79 23.28
CA HIS A 452 -12.02 9.61 23.92
C HIS A 452 -10.70 8.83 24.05
N GLY A 453 -9.71 9.42 24.71
CA GLY A 453 -8.37 8.88 24.91
C GLY A 453 -7.31 9.76 24.24
N LEU A 454 -6.03 9.38 24.34
CA LEU A 454 -4.93 10.13 23.71
C LEU A 454 -5.07 10.21 22.18
N LEU A 455 -5.70 9.22 21.54
CA LEU A 455 -6.03 9.22 20.12
C LEU A 455 -7.52 9.46 19.87
N GLY A 456 -8.39 8.83 20.66
CA GLY A 456 -9.84 8.83 20.40
C GLY A 456 -10.46 10.23 20.34
N GLN A 457 -9.95 11.18 21.13
CA GLN A 457 -10.43 12.58 21.13
C GLN A 457 -10.30 13.30 19.77
N PHE A 458 -9.53 12.76 18.82
CA PHE A 458 -9.31 13.35 17.50
C PHE A 458 -10.12 12.65 16.38
N PHE A 459 -10.92 11.62 16.71
CA PHE A 459 -11.62 10.79 15.70
C PHE A 459 -12.73 11.56 14.97
N HIS A 460 -13.32 12.56 15.63
CA HIS A 460 -14.36 13.42 15.05
C HIS A 460 -13.83 14.71 14.43
N GLY A 461 -12.52 14.75 14.17
CA GLY A 461 -11.89 15.89 13.52
C GLY A 461 -11.17 16.82 14.48
N ILE A 462 -10.12 17.44 13.95
CA ILE A 462 -9.42 18.55 14.55
C ILE A 462 -9.13 19.58 13.46
N ASP A 463 -9.24 20.85 13.80
CA ASP A 463 -8.86 21.95 12.92
C ASP A 463 -7.83 22.83 13.63
N PHE A 464 -6.90 23.37 12.85
CA PHE A 464 -5.86 24.26 13.33
C PHE A 464 -5.44 25.27 12.25
N GLU A 465 -4.91 26.39 12.71
CA GLU A 465 -4.34 27.43 11.87
C GLU A 465 -2.90 27.72 12.27
N ILE A 466 -2.02 27.83 11.27
CA ILE A 466 -0.61 28.14 11.47
C ILE A 466 -0.36 29.60 11.11
N SER A 467 0.36 30.29 11.99
CA SER A 467 0.75 31.69 11.84
C SER A 467 2.17 31.91 12.37
N ASN A 468 2.77 33.05 12.07
CA ASN A 468 4.09 33.46 12.59
C ASN A 468 5.18 32.40 12.42
N VAL A 469 5.29 31.81 11.23
CA VAL A 469 6.37 30.85 10.92
C VAL A 469 7.70 31.59 10.89
N HIS A 470 8.65 31.15 11.71
CA HIS A 470 9.97 31.73 11.82
C HIS A 470 11.04 30.65 11.93
N ASN A 471 12.24 30.96 11.43
CA ASN A 471 13.34 30.01 11.48
C ASN A 471 13.78 29.81 12.93
N SER A 472 13.84 28.55 13.36
CA SER A 472 14.51 28.19 14.60
C SER A 472 16.03 28.09 14.37
N SER A 473 16.76 27.67 15.39
CA SER A 473 18.20 27.35 15.30
C SER A 473 18.54 26.36 14.18
N ASP A 474 17.59 25.49 13.81
CA ASP A 474 17.69 24.55 12.71
C ASP A 474 16.72 24.98 11.58
N PRO A 475 17.22 25.40 10.40
CA PRO A 475 16.38 25.81 9.28
C PRO A 475 15.40 24.74 8.79
N ALA A 476 15.68 23.45 9.06
CA ALA A 476 14.80 22.35 8.73
C ALA A 476 13.63 22.17 9.73
N LYS A 477 13.64 22.91 10.85
CA LYS A 477 12.66 22.82 11.93
C LYS A 477 12.14 24.21 12.35
N PRO A 478 11.48 24.96 11.46
CA PRO A 478 10.92 26.27 11.80
C PRO A 478 9.90 26.17 12.94
N ASP A 479 9.88 27.18 13.79
CA ASP A 479 8.86 27.35 14.84
C ASP A 479 7.69 28.16 14.30
N ALA A 480 6.50 27.91 14.83
CA ALA A 480 5.28 28.62 14.45
C ALA A 480 4.30 28.76 15.62
N SER A 481 3.34 29.67 15.46
CA SER A 481 2.19 29.82 16.35
C SER A 481 1.00 29.07 15.75
N MET A 482 0.50 28.05 16.45
CA MET A 482 -0.65 27.26 16.04
C MET A 482 -1.88 27.64 16.89
N PHE A 483 -2.97 28.04 16.24
CA PHE A 483 -4.26 28.18 16.90
C PHE A 483 -5.05 26.87 16.75
N VAL A 484 -5.36 26.20 17.86
CA VAL A 484 -6.06 24.91 17.91
C VAL A 484 -6.94 24.85 19.16
N LYS A 485 -8.15 24.28 19.08
CA LYS A 485 -9.08 24.16 20.24
C LYS A 485 -9.21 25.46 21.07
N ASN A 486 -9.32 26.62 20.40
CA ASN A 486 -9.36 27.96 21.02
C ASN A 486 -8.14 28.33 21.87
N ARG A 487 -6.97 27.76 21.58
CA ARG A 487 -5.70 28.03 22.26
C ARG A 487 -4.61 28.35 21.25
N LEU A 488 -3.71 29.24 21.62
CA LEU A 488 -2.51 29.56 20.85
C LEU A 488 -1.33 28.79 21.44
N LEU A 489 -0.72 27.92 20.64
CA LEU A 489 0.41 27.07 21.01
C LEU A 489 1.64 27.41 20.19
N THR A 490 2.82 27.26 20.77
CA THR A 490 4.07 27.25 20.02
C THR A 490 4.36 25.83 19.55
N VAL A 491 4.59 25.67 18.24
CA VAL A 491 4.87 24.38 17.61
C VAL A 491 6.13 24.45 16.77
N THR A 492 6.77 23.31 16.56
CA THR A 492 7.97 23.20 15.73
C THR A 492 7.72 22.25 14.57
N ARG A 493 8.11 22.62 13.35
CA ARG A 493 8.00 21.71 12.20
C ARG A 493 8.99 20.56 12.37
N GLY A 494 8.51 19.34 12.17
CA GLY A 494 9.32 18.13 12.24
C GLY A 494 8.84 17.08 11.27
N SER A 495 9.43 15.89 11.37
CA SER A 495 9.00 14.71 10.61
C SER A 495 9.04 13.49 11.52
N GLN A 496 7.97 12.71 11.49
CA GLN A 496 7.85 11.42 12.16
C GLN A 496 7.80 10.29 11.15
N LYS A 497 8.04 9.06 11.60
CA LYS A 497 7.96 7.88 10.75
C LYS A 497 6.60 7.21 10.87
N ASP A 498 6.01 6.85 9.74
CA ASP A 498 4.80 6.05 9.60
C ASP A 498 5.15 4.73 8.91
N TYR A 499 4.97 3.63 9.62
CA TYR A 499 5.35 2.29 9.18
C TYR A 499 4.18 1.49 8.58
N MET A 500 3.00 2.10 8.42
CA MET A 500 1.84 1.45 7.79
C MET A 500 2.13 0.92 6.38
N LYS A 501 2.83 1.72 5.56
CA LYS A 501 3.14 1.39 4.16
C LYS A 501 4.48 0.67 4.02
N ASP A 502 5.45 1.02 4.86
CA ASP A 502 6.78 0.38 4.91
C ASP A 502 7.13 0.06 6.36
N ALA A 503 6.84 -1.18 6.76
CA ALA A 503 7.11 -1.70 8.09
C ALA A 503 8.60 -1.81 8.43
N ILE A 504 9.51 -1.62 7.45
CA ILE A 504 10.96 -1.77 7.61
C ILE A 504 11.60 -0.39 7.77
N ASN A 505 11.40 0.53 6.83
CA ASN A 505 12.10 1.83 6.86
C ASN A 505 11.26 2.95 7.48
N GLY A 506 9.93 2.84 7.42
CA GLY A 506 8.99 3.89 7.79
C GLY A 506 9.00 5.05 6.79
N SER A 507 7.83 5.48 6.36
CA SER A 507 7.64 6.68 5.52
C SER A 507 7.68 7.96 6.37
N LYS A 508 8.30 9.03 5.86
CA LYS A 508 8.40 10.29 6.60
C LYS A 508 7.11 11.10 6.46
N VAL A 509 6.45 11.36 7.58
CA VAL A 509 5.28 12.24 7.68
C VAL A 509 5.71 13.57 8.28
N PRO A 510 5.66 14.68 7.53
CA PRO A 510 5.93 15.99 8.09
C PRO A 510 4.77 16.41 9.00
N CYS A 511 5.07 16.99 10.16
CA CYS A 511 4.07 17.36 11.16
C CYS A 511 4.49 18.58 11.98
N TRP A 512 3.51 19.24 12.60
CA TRP A 512 3.73 20.25 13.63
C TRP A 512 3.82 19.58 15.00
N PHE A 513 4.98 19.66 15.62
CA PHE A 513 5.27 19.07 16.92
C PHE A 513 4.76 19.97 18.05
N VAL A 514 3.87 19.43 18.87
CA VAL A 514 3.35 20.06 20.09
C VAL A 514 4.18 19.58 21.27
N HIS A 515 4.83 20.55 21.93
CA HIS A 515 5.73 20.32 23.06
C HIS A 515 4.98 19.97 24.36
N TYR A 516 5.75 19.64 25.40
CA TYR A 516 5.26 19.45 26.78
C TYR A 516 4.12 18.42 26.89
N ASN A 517 4.38 17.21 26.42
CA ASN A 517 3.41 16.11 26.48
C ASN A 517 2.06 16.40 25.81
N GLY A 518 2.08 17.17 24.70
CA GLY A 518 0.86 17.55 23.98
C GLY A 518 0.02 18.61 24.70
N GLN A 519 0.58 19.32 25.69
CA GLN A 519 -0.15 20.32 26.46
C GLN A 519 -0.81 21.36 25.57
N GLY A 520 -2.11 21.58 25.81
CA GLY A 520 -2.91 22.52 25.04
C GLY A 520 -3.58 21.90 23.81
N LEU A 521 -3.01 20.84 23.23
CA LEU A 521 -3.60 20.06 22.14
C LEU A 521 -4.52 18.95 22.68
N ILE A 522 -4.06 18.17 23.65
CA ILE A 522 -4.86 17.14 24.31
C ILE A 522 -5.82 17.79 25.33
N ASP A 523 -6.96 17.14 25.55
CA ASP A 523 -7.90 17.52 26.59
C ASP A 523 -7.34 17.15 27.98
N GLY A 524 -7.42 18.07 28.95
CA GLY A 524 -6.82 17.85 30.27
C GLY A 524 -5.29 17.82 30.28
N ASN A 525 -4.72 16.93 31.11
CA ASN A 525 -3.29 16.69 31.25
C ASN A 525 -2.95 15.25 30.83
N HIS A 526 -1.72 15.01 30.36
CA HIS A 526 -1.28 13.66 29.95
C HIS A 526 -1.43 12.60 31.05
N THR A 527 -1.28 12.99 32.32
CA THR A 527 -1.48 12.12 33.49
C THR A 527 -2.91 11.63 33.66
N ASP A 528 -3.90 12.34 33.10
CA ASP A 528 -5.32 11.97 33.16
C ASP A 528 -5.61 10.72 32.32
N TYR A 529 -4.70 10.37 31.42
CA TYR A 529 -4.79 9.19 30.56
C TYR A 529 -4.02 7.98 31.12
N ILE A 530 -3.51 8.05 32.36
CA ILE A 530 -2.85 6.92 33.01
C ILE A 530 -3.88 5.99 33.63
N VAL A 531 -3.86 4.72 33.24
CA VAL A 531 -4.79 3.69 33.72
C VAL A 531 -4.08 2.60 34.54
N PRO A 532 -4.75 1.94 35.49
CA PRO A 532 -4.11 0.98 36.40
C PRO A 532 -3.80 -0.37 35.75
N SER A 533 -4.40 -0.69 34.59
CA SER A 533 -4.18 -1.97 33.91
C SER A 533 -4.43 -1.86 32.40
N LEU A 534 -3.81 -2.77 31.63
CA LEU A 534 -4.02 -2.90 30.18
C LEU A 534 -5.48 -3.15 29.80
N PHE A 535 -6.27 -3.70 30.72
CA PHE A 535 -7.68 -4.01 30.50
C PHE A 535 -8.63 -3.08 31.29
N SER A 536 -8.25 -1.83 31.49
CA SER A 536 -9.14 -0.77 32.00
C SER A 536 -10.02 -0.18 30.89
N MET A 537 -11.22 0.30 31.23
CA MET A 537 -12.19 0.91 30.31
C MET A 537 -12.24 2.45 30.43
N GLY A 538 -11.15 3.06 30.87
CA GLY A 538 -11.15 4.43 31.41
C GLY A 538 -11.15 4.39 32.92
#